data_AF-A0A4R5FAT5-F1
#
_entry.id   AF-A0A4R5FAT5-F1
#
_cell.length_a   1.000
_cell.length_b   1.000
_cell.length_c   1.000
_cell.angle_alpha   90.00
_cell.angle_beta   90.00
_cell.angle_gamma   90.00
#
_symmetry.space_group_name_H-M   'P 1'
#
loop_
_entity.id
_entity.type
_entity.pdbx_description
1 polymer ?
#
loop_
_entity_poly.entity_id
_entity_poly.type
_entity_poly.pdbx_seq_one_letter_code
_entity_poly.pdbx_strand_id
1 'polypeptide(L)'
;MVFKRIIIVMMFVLSSSSYAQSAMQNHMNTVARWDAQRHQTQRMMEMGMRRTITYESKLNAATQKLEKHNSKLEKGKNNLSKREQELDLLKTNQGNPKEIESAEKKVVSANQQIENTNTKIDEIENDIIKLKTKIADIAIETNKKKLEKELKKKAREDKK
;
A
#
# COMPACT_ATOMS: atom_id res chain seq x y z
N MET A 1 72.95 11.79 30.32
CA MET A 1 72.22 10.88 29.41
C MET A 1 70.85 10.43 29.92
N VAL A 2 70.58 10.42 31.23
CA VAL A 2 69.32 9.90 31.81
C VAL A 2 68.06 10.70 31.42
N PHE A 3 68.14 12.03 31.41
CA PHE A 3 66.99 12.91 31.06
C PHE A 3 66.46 12.73 29.62
N LYS A 4 67.34 12.49 28.63
CA LYS A 4 66.92 12.24 27.24
C LYS A 4 66.12 10.94 27.10
N ARG A 5 66.42 9.91 27.90
CA ARG A 5 65.70 8.64 27.86
C ARG A 5 64.30 8.77 28.48
N ILE A 6 64.13 9.58 29.53
CA ILE A 6 62.83 9.82 30.18
C ILE A 6 61.87 10.55 29.24
N ILE A 7 62.35 11.56 28.49
CA ILE A 7 61.52 12.32 27.54
C ILE A 7 61.04 11.43 26.37
N ILE A 8 61.90 10.56 25.85
CA ILE A 8 61.54 9.64 24.75
C ILE A 8 60.47 8.63 25.19
N VAL A 9 60.57 8.09 26.42
CA VAL A 9 59.56 7.17 26.96
C VAL A 9 58.22 7.88 27.20
N MET A 10 58.22 9.11 27.73
CA MET A 10 56.98 9.89 27.88
C MET A 10 56.29 10.19 26.54
N MET A 11 57.05 10.57 25.50
CA MET A 11 56.48 10.80 24.17
C MET A 11 55.89 9.53 23.55
N PHE A 12 56.49 8.36 23.79
CA PHE A 12 55.97 7.08 23.31
C PHE A 12 54.67 6.66 24.04
N VAL A 13 54.57 6.91 25.34
CA VAL A 13 53.36 6.61 26.13
C VAL A 13 52.21 7.56 25.80
N LEU A 14 52.49 8.85 25.58
CA LEU A 14 51.47 9.84 25.19
C LEU A 14 50.93 9.59 23.77
N SER A 15 51.81 9.23 22.83
CA SER A 15 51.41 8.91 21.46
C SER A 15 50.58 7.63 21.38
N SER A 16 50.97 6.56 22.09
CA SER A 16 50.22 5.30 22.11
C SER A 16 48.82 5.43 22.77
N SER A 17 48.67 6.28 23.80
CA SER A 17 47.37 6.61 24.39
C SER A 17 46.44 7.32 23.39
N SER A 18 46.97 8.29 22.63
CA SER A 18 46.18 9.04 21.64
C SER A 18 45.73 8.16 20.45
N TYR A 19 46.58 7.22 20.01
CA TYR A 19 46.20 6.23 18.99
C TYR A 19 45.12 5.27 19.48
N ALA A 20 45.23 4.76 20.71
CA ALA A 20 44.21 3.88 21.29
C ALA A 20 42.86 4.60 21.43
N GLN A 21 42.88 5.87 21.87
CA GLN A 21 41.68 6.67 22.00
C GLN A 21 41.04 7.02 20.65
N SER A 22 41.85 7.34 19.63
CA SER A 22 41.37 7.55 18.26
C SER A 22 40.78 6.27 17.64
N ALA A 23 41.43 5.12 17.83
CA ALA A 23 40.94 3.83 17.36
C ALA A 23 39.61 3.45 18.04
N MET A 24 39.49 3.68 19.34
CA MET A 24 38.24 3.49 20.08
C MET A 24 37.13 4.43 19.58
N GLN A 25 37.43 5.70 19.35
CA GLN A 25 36.46 6.68 18.83
C GLN A 25 35.96 6.27 17.43
N ASN A 26 36.87 5.83 16.55
CA ASN A 26 36.53 5.35 15.22
C ASN A 26 35.68 4.08 15.29
N HIS A 27 36.04 3.14 16.17
CA HIS A 27 35.25 1.93 16.37
C HIS A 27 33.83 2.25 16.88
N MET A 28 33.70 3.11 17.90
CA MET A 28 32.40 3.55 18.40
C MET A 28 31.56 4.24 17.32
N ASN A 29 32.17 5.11 16.51
CA ASN A 29 31.49 5.74 15.38
C ASN A 29 31.01 4.72 14.34
N THR A 30 31.81 3.69 14.05
CA THR A 30 31.40 2.62 13.12
C THR A 30 30.27 1.77 13.67
N VAL A 31 30.31 1.40 14.95
CA VAL A 31 29.25 0.63 15.62
C VAL A 31 27.94 1.45 15.66
N ALA A 32 28.02 2.71 16.07
CA ALA A 32 26.86 3.60 16.12
C ALA A 32 26.20 3.79 14.75
N ARG A 33 26.99 3.95 13.67
CA ARG A 33 26.47 3.98 12.30
C ARG A 33 25.80 2.67 11.92
N TRP A 34 26.36 1.55 12.36
CA TRP A 34 25.84 0.23 12.04
C TRP A 34 24.50 -0.05 12.73
N ASP A 35 24.38 0.34 13.99
CA ASP A 35 23.14 0.24 14.75
C ASP A 35 22.08 1.20 14.21
N ALA A 36 22.44 2.45 13.89
CA ALA A 36 21.55 3.41 13.26
C ALA A 36 20.99 2.87 11.92
N GLN A 37 21.84 2.27 11.09
CA GLN A 37 21.42 1.67 9.82
C GLN A 37 20.48 0.47 10.01
N ARG A 38 20.75 -0.39 11.00
CA ARG A 38 19.86 -1.52 11.36
C ARG A 38 18.49 -1.01 11.78
N HIS A 39 18.43 -0.06 12.70
CA HIS A 39 17.17 0.51 13.19
C HIS A 39 16.41 1.26 12.10
N GLN A 40 17.10 1.97 11.21
CA GLN A 40 16.45 2.61 10.05
C GLN A 40 15.82 1.56 9.13
N THR A 41 16.55 0.49 8.83
CA THR A 41 16.04 -0.57 7.94
C THR A 41 14.87 -1.32 8.56
N GLN A 42 14.91 -1.56 9.88
CA GLN A 42 13.80 -2.15 10.62
C GLN A 42 12.55 -1.27 10.57
N ARG A 43 12.68 0.03 10.88
CA ARG A 43 11.57 1.00 10.81
C ARG A 43 10.93 1.06 9.42
N MET A 44 11.75 1.03 8.36
CA MET A 44 11.23 1.02 6.99
C MET A 44 10.42 -0.23 6.66
N MET A 45 10.84 -1.42 7.13
CA MET A 45 10.09 -2.66 6.93
C MET A 45 8.79 -2.67 7.73
N GLU A 46 8.83 -2.21 8.98
CA GLU A 46 7.64 -2.09 9.84
C GLU A 46 6.61 -1.13 9.23
N MET A 47 7.06 0.03 8.73
CA MET A 47 6.18 0.96 8.00
C MET A 47 5.63 0.37 6.71
N GLY A 48 6.42 -0.41 5.97
CA GLY A 48 5.96 -1.17 4.81
C GLY A 48 4.80 -2.11 5.17
N MET A 49 5.01 -2.98 6.16
CA MET A 49 4.00 -3.92 6.63
C MET A 49 2.72 -3.24 7.14
N ARG A 50 2.85 -2.17 7.94
CA ARG A 50 1.68 -1.40 8.41
C ARG A 50 0.88 -0.80 7.25
N ARG A 51 1.57 -0.27 6.22
CA ARG A 51 0.90 0.24 5.01
C ARG A 51 0.20 -0.87 4.25
N THR A 52 0.82 -2.04 4.10
CA THR A 52 0.20 -3.21 3.47
C THR A 52 -1.09 -3.60 4.19
N ILE A 53 -1.06 -3.78 5.52
CA ILE A 53 -2.24 -4.11 6.33
C ILE A 53 -3.35 -3.06 6.14
N THR A 54 -2.97 -1.78 6.11
CA THR A 54 -3.93 -0.68 5.89
C THR A 54 -4.56 -0.75 4.50
N TYR A 55 -3.77 -1.01 3.46
CA TYR A 55 -4.29 -1.13 2.09
C TYR A 55 -5.11 -2.39 1.88
N GLU A 56 -4.75 -3.52 2.50
CA GLU A 56 -5.55 -4.75 2.49
C GLU A 56 -6.90 -4.55 3.17
N SER A 57 -6.93 -3.87 4.31
CA SER A 57 -8.19 -3.51 4.98
C SER A 57 -9.07 -2.64 4.08
N LYS A 58 -8.48 -1.62 3.41
CA LYS A 58 -9.20 -0.79 2.44
C LYS A 58 -9.67 -1.59 1.21
N LEU A 59 -8.85 -2.52 0.73
CA LEU A 59 -9.18 -3.39 -0.40
C LEU A 59 -10.37 -4.29 -0.07
N ASN A 60 -10.39 -4.87 1.13
CA ASN A 60 -11.51 -5.68 1.62
C ASN A 60 -12.79 -4.85 1.71
N ALA A 61 -12.72 -3.64 2.28
CA ALA A 61 -13.86 -2.73 2.35
C ALA A 61 -14.37 -2.32 0.95
N ALA A 62 -13.48 -2.01 0.02
CA ALA A 62 -13.83 -1.68 -1.35
C ALA A 62 -14.49 -2.88 -2.07
N THR A 63 -13.99 -4.09 -1.84
CA THR A 63 -14.54 -5.33 -2.43
C THR A 63 -15.94 -5.62 -1.90
N GLN A 64 -16.18 -5.47 -0.60
CA GLN A 64 -17.54 -5.59 -0.02
C GLN A 64 -18.49 -4.52 -0.57
N LYS A 65 -17.99 -3.29 -0.77
CA LYS A 65 -18.78 -2.21 -1.37
C LYS A 65 -19.14 -2.54 -2.83
N LEU A 66 -18.19 -3.08 -3.61
CA LEU A 66 -18.41 -3.53 -4.98
C LEU A 66 -19.50 -4.59 -5.03
N GLU A 67 -19.42 -5.62 -4.18
CA GLU A 67 -20.43 -6.69 -4.10
C GLU A 67 -21.83 -6.13 -3.80
N LYS A 68 -21.94 -5.20 -2.85
CA LYS A 68 -23.20 -4.53 -2.52
C LYS A 68 -23.77 -3.76 -3.70
N HIS A 69 -22.92 -3.04 -4.45
CA HIS A 69 -23.34 -2.29 -5.63
C HIS A 69 -23.74 -3.21 -6.79
N ASN A 70 -23.02 -4.31 -7.02
CA ASN A 70 -23.39 -5.33 -7.99
C ASN A 70 -24.75 -5.97 -7.66
N SER A 71 -24.98 -6.33 -6.39
CA SER A 71 -26.29 -6.82 -5.95
C SER A 71 -27.41 -5.78 -6.18
N LYS A 72 -27.12 -4.50 -5.92
CA LYS A 72 -28.07 -3.42 -6.19
C LYS A 72 -28.34 -3.23 -7.68
N LEU A 73 -27.31 -3.34 -8.52
CA LEU A 73 -27.41 -3.25 -9.97
C LEU A 73 -28.33 -4.35 -10.52
N GLU A 74 -28.11 -5.60 -10.10
CA GLU A 74 -28.93 -6.73 -10.54
C GLU A 74 -30.40 -6.59 -10.11
N LYS A 75 -30.65 -6.14 -8.87
CA LYS A 75 -32.02 -5.79 -8.44
C LYS A 75 -32.61 -4.65 -9.28
N GLY A 76 -31.80 -3.66 -9.64
CA GLY A 76 -32.17 -2.55 -10.51
C GLY A 76 -32.61 -3.05 -11.89
N LYS A 77 -31.81 -3.89 -12.54
CA LYS A 77 -32.11 -4.50 -13.84
C LYS A 77 -33.40 -5.32 -13.82
N ASN A 78 -33.60 -6.14 -12.78
CA ASN A 78 -34.82 -6.92 -12.62
C ASN A 78 -36.06 -6.02 -12.46
N ASN A 79 -35.93 -4.93 -11.71
CA ASN A 79 -37.02 -3.96 -11.56
C ASN A 79 -37.29 -3.17 -12.85
N LEU A 80 -36.25 -2.82 -13.61
CA LEU A 80 -36.39 -2.20 -14.91
C LEU A 80 -37.16 -3.12 -15.86
N SER A 81 -36.76 -4.38 -15.96
CA SER A 81 -37.42 -5.36 -16.83
C SER A 81 -38.91 -5.51 -16.51
N LYS A 82 -39.29 -5.53 -15.23
CA LYS A 82 -40.71 -5.53 -14.83
C LYS A 82 -41.45 -4.28 -15.28
N ARG A 83 -40.84 -3.11 -15.15
CA ARG A 83 -41.44 -1.83 -15.60
C ARG A 83 -41.56 -1.75 -17.12
N GLU A 84 -40.60 -2.30 -17.85
CA GLU A 84 -40.66 -2.42 -19.30
C GLU A 84 -41.81 -3.34 -19.72
N GLN A 85 -41.97 -4.49 -19.06
CA GLN A 85 -43.11 -5.38 -19.29
C GLN A 85 -44.46 -4.71 -18.98
N GLU A 86 -44.56 -3.98 -17.86
CA GLU A 86 -45.76 -3.20 -17.52
C GLU A 86 -46.07 -2.14 -18.59
N LEU A 87 -45.04 -1.43 -19.08
CA LEU A 87 -45.18 -0.44 -20.13
C LEU A 87 -45.65 -1.06 -21.46
N ASP A 88 -45.07 -2.20 -21.85
CA ASP A 88 -45.44 -2.92 -23.06
C ASP A 88 -46.88 -3.42 -23.00
N LEU A 89 -47.33 -3.92 -21.85
CA LEU A 89 -48.73 -4.30 -21.62
C LEU A 89 -49.68 -3.10 -21.73
N LEU A 90 -49.33 -1.96 -21.15
CA LEU A 90 -50.11 -0.72 -21.28
C LEU A 90 -50.21 -0.27 -22.73
N LYS A 91 -49.11 -0.30 -23.49
CA LYS A 91 -49.10 0.05 -24.91
C LYS A 91 -49.95 -0.91 -25.76
N THR A 92 -49.82 -2.21 -25.50
CA THR A 92 -50.53 -3.26 -26.24
C THR A 92 -52.04 -3.21 -26.01
N ASN A 93 -52.47 -2.97 -24.77
CA ASN A 93 -53.88 -2.92 -24.40
C ASN A 93 -54.55 -1.56 -24.65
N GLN A 94 -53.89 -0.65 -25.38
CA GLN A 94 -54.36 0.71 -25.61
C GLN A 94 -54.70 1.44 -24.29
N GLY A 95 -53.83 1.28 -23.29
CA GLY A 95 -53.95 1.96 -22.01
C GLY A 95 -54.02 3.49 -22.16
N ASN A 96 -54.47 4.17 -21.12
CA ASN A 96 -54.64 5.62 -21.16
C ASN A 96 -53.28 6.30 -21.45
N PRO A 97 -53.20 7.26 -22.39
CA PRO A 97 -51.96 7.98 -22.69
C PRO A 97 -51.23 8.54 -21.46
N LYS A 98 -51.96 8.99 -20.43
CA LYS A 98 -51.37 9.49 -19.19
C LYS A 98 -50.67 8.39 -18.37
N GLU A 99 -51.20 7.17 -18.39
CA GLU A 99 -50.61 6.03 -17.69
C GLU A 99 -49.34 5.55 -18.41
N ILE A 100 -49.39 5.52 -19.75
CA ILE A 100 -48.23 5.21 -20.60
C ILE A 100 -47.10 6.22 -20.33
N GLU A 101 -47.39 7.52 -20.36
CA GLU A 101 -46.39 8.57 -20.11
C GLU A 101 -45.77 8.43 -18.70
N SER A 102 -46.59 8.11 -17.68
CA SER A 102 -46.12 7.87 -16.32
C SER A 102 -45.21 6.65 -16.23
N ALA A 103 -45.56 5.55 -16.92
CA ALA A 103 -44.75 4.34 -16.98
C ALA A 103 -43.41 4.59 -17.71
N GLU A 104 -43.42 5.33 -18.83
CA GLU A 104 -42.20 5.74 -19.54
C GLU A 104 -41.25 6.52 -18.64
N LYS A 105 -41.76 7.50 -17.88
CA LYS A 105 -40.95 8.26 -16.90
C LYS A 105 -40.33 7.34 -15.83
N LYS A 106 -41.06 6.31 -15.37
CA LYS A 106 -40.54 5.34 -14.39
C LYS A 106 -39.46 4.43 -14.99
N VAL A 107 -39.56 4.06 -16.27
CA VAL A 107 -38.54 3.29 -16.99
C VAL A 107 -37.28 4.15 -17.15
N VAL A 108 -37.41 5.38 -17.63
CA VAL A 108 -36.29 6.34 -17.76
C VAL A 108 -35.60 6.57 -16.42
N SER A 109 -36.36 6.79 -15.35
CA SER A 109 -35.81 6.98 -14.00
C SER A 109 -35.06 5.74 -13.50
N ALA A 110 -35.58 4.52 -13.75
CA ALA A 110 -34.89 3.29 -13.39
C ALA A 110 -33.58 3.12 -14.17
N ASN A 111 -33.60 3.41 -15.48
CA ASN A 111 -32.40 3.40 -16.32
C ASN A 111 -31.33 4.36 -15.79
N GLN A 112 -31.70 5.59 -15.44
CA GLN A 112 -30.76 6.55 -14.87
C GLN A 112 -30.14 6.07 -13.55
N GLN A 113 -30.92 5.39 -12.70
CA GLN A 113 -30.42 4.82 -11.46
C GLN A 113 -29.45 3.66 -11.69
N ILE A 114 -29.69 2.84 -12.71
CA ILE A 114 -28.79 1.77 -13.14
C ILE A 114 -27.47 2.36 -13.64
N GLU A 115 -27.52 3.36 -14.51
CA GLU A 115 -26.35 4.06 -15.03
C GLU A 115 -25.51 4.67 -13.89
N ASN A 116 -26.14 5.41 -12.97
CA ASN A 116 -25.47 5.95 -11.79
C ASN A 116 -24.85 4.86 -10.88
N THR A 117 -25.42 3.65 -10.89
CA THR A 117 -24.88 2.52 -10.13
C THR A 117 -23.67 1.93 -10.85
N ASN A 118 -23.71 1.82 -12.18
CA ASN A 118 -22.56 1.39 -13.00
C ASN A 118 -21.37 2.33 -12.82
N THR A 119 -21.56 3.65 -12.91
CA THR A 119 -20.47 4.62 -12.69
C THR A 119 -19.79 4.43 -11.33
N LYS A 120 -20.57 4.15 -10.28
CA LYS A 120 -20.03 3.88 -8.94
C LYS A 120 -19.29 2.55 -8.86
N ILE A 121 -19.73 1.54 -9.61
CA ILE A 121 -19.02 0.25 -9.73
C ILE A 121 -17.66 0.50 -10.37
N ASP A 122 -17.62 1.22 -11.50
CA ASP A 122 -16.38 1.54 -12.21
C ASP A 122 -15.39 2.32 -11.33
N GLU A 123 -15.88 3.30 -10.55
CA GLU A 123 -15.06 4.03 -9.57
C GLU A 123 -14.46 3.11 -8.51
N ILE A 124 -15.26 2.19 -7.95
CA ILE A 124 -14.81 1.24 -6.92
C ILE A 124 -13.79 0.26 -7.50
N GLU A 125 -14.03 -0.26 -8.71
CA GLU A 125 -13.09 -1.14 -9.40
C GLU A 125 -11.75 -0.46 -9.65
N ASN A 126 -11.76 0.80 -10.07
CA ASN A 126 -10.56 1.60 -10.22
C ASN A 126 -9.80 1.80 -8.89
N ASP A 127 -10.52 2.03 -7.79
CA ASP A 127 -9.91 2.12 -6.46
C ASP A 127 -9.30 0.78 -6.01
N ILE A 128 -9.97 -0.34 -6.30
CA ILE A 128 -9.45 -1.70 -6.05
C ILE A 128 -8.14 -1.91 -6.82
N ILE A 129 -8.08 -1.53 -8.10
CA ILE A 129 -6.87 -1.66 -8.92
C ILE A 129 -5.73 -0.83 -8.34
N LYS A 130 -5.99 0.43 -7.94
CA LYS A 130 -4.99 1.30 -7.30
C LYS A 130 -4.48 0.70 -5.99
N LEU A 131 -5.36 0.14 -5.17
CA LEU A 131 -4.98 -0.50 -3.89
C LEU A 131 -4.12 -1.75 -4.13
N LYS A 132 -4.50 -2.61 -5.07
CA LYS A 132 -3.71 -3.79 -5.47
C LYS A 132 -2.31 -3.40 -5.94
N THR A 133 -2.21 -2.35 -6.76
CA THR A 133 -0.92 -1.83 -7.26
C THR A 133 -0.04 -1.35 -6.10
N LYS A 134 -0.58 -0.55 -5.17
CA LYS A 134 0.17 -0.08 -4.00
C LYS A 134 0.65 -1.22 -3.09
N ILE A 135 -0.16 -2.26 -2.92
CA ILE A 135 0.23 -3.45 -2.16
C ILE A 135 1.39 -4.16 -2.86
N ALA A 136 1.31 -4.33 -4.18
CA ALA A 136 2.37 -4.95 -4.99
C ALA A 136 3.68 -4.15 -4.92
N ASP A 137 3.63 -2.83 -5.04
CA ASP A 137 4.82 -1.96 -4.94
C ASP A 137 5.53 -2.12 -3.59
N ILE A 138 4.78 -2.15 -2.49
CA ILE A 138 5.34 -2.35 -1.15
C ILE A 138 5.96 -3.75 -1.03
N ALA A 139 5.32 -4.78 -1.61
CA ALA A 139 5.84 -6.13 -1.60
C ALA A 139 7.18 -6.22 -2.35
N ILE A 140 7.27 -5.60 -3.53
CA ILE A 140 8.52 -5.49 -4.31
C ILE A 140 9.60 -4.76 -3.53
N GLU A 141 9.28 -3.59 -2.95
CA GLU A 141 10.22 -2.80 -2.15
C GLU A 141 10.75 -3.61 -0.94
N THR A 142 9.87 -4.36 -0.29
CA THR A 142 10.21 -5.18 0.88
C THR A 142 11.11 -6.35 0.48
N ASN A 143 10.81 -7.04 -0.63
CA ASN A 143 11.62 -8.15 -1.13
C ASN A 143 13.01 -7.68 -1.59
N LYS A 144 13.10 -6.54 -2.28
CA LYS A 144 14.38 -5.92 -2.66
C LYS A 144 15.26 -5.69 -1.44
N LYS A 145 14.70 -5.10 -0.37
CA LYS A 145 15.44 -4.84 0.89
C LYS A 145 15.88 -6.12 1.60
N LYS A 146 15.08 -7.19 1.56
CA LYS A 146 15.48 -8.50 2.09
C LYS A 146 16.66 -9.08 1.32
N LEU A 147 16.61 -9.05 -0.02
CA LEU A 147 17.69 -9.52 -0.88
C LEU A 147 18.99 -8.74 -0.66
N GLU A 148 18.92 -7.41 -0.54
CA GLU A 148 20.09 -6.57 -0.24
C GLU A 148 20.74 -6.94 1.11
N LYS A 149 19.95 -7.34 2.11
CA LYS A 149 20.49 -7.81 3.40
C LYS A 149 21.20 -9.16 3.27
N GLU A 150 20.62 -10.09 2.53
CA GLU A 150 21.22 -11.41 2.30
C GLU A 150 22.53 -11.31 1.53
N LEU A 151 22.57 -10.47 0.48
CA LEU A 151 23.80 -10.20 -0.27
C LEU A 151 24.89 -9.59 0.61
N LYS A 152 24.54 -8.61 1.46
CA LYS A 152 25.49 -8.03 2.43
C LYS A 152 25.96 -9.02 3.48
N LYS A 153 25.14 -10.02 3.85
CA LYS A 153 25.51 -11.08 4.78
C LYS A 153 26.51 -12.04 4.13
N LYS A 154 26.21 -12.55 2.93
CA LYS A 154 27.11 -13.42 2.16
C LYS A 154 28.46 -12.78 1.90
N ALA A 155 28.48 -11.53 1.46
CA ALA A 155 29.74 -10.79 1.22
C ALA A 155 30.61 -10.57 2.47
N ARG A 156 30.09 -10.80 3.69
CA ARG A 156 30.88 -10.80 4.94
C ARG A 156 31.38 -12.18 5.31
N GLU A 157 30.62 -13.21 4.96
CA GLU A 157 30.99 -14.62 5.15
C GLU A 157 32.13 -14.98 4.20
N ASP A 158 32.07 -14.52 2.94
CA ASP A 158 33.12 -14.75 1.93
C ASP A 158 34.44 -13.99 2.21
N LYS A 159 34.45 -13.07 3.18
CA LYS A 159 35.63 -12.28 3.59
C LYS A 159 36.31 -12.80 4.87
N LYS A 160 35.77 -13.85 5.48
CA LYS A 160 36.35 -14.52 6.65
C LYS A 160 37.07 -15.78 6.23
#